data_AF-A0A521AB94-F1
#
_entry.id   AF-A0A521AB94-F1
#
_cell.length_a   1.000
_cell.length_b   1.000
_cell.length_c   1.000
_cell.angle_alpha   90.00
_cell.angle_beta   90.00
_cell.angle_gamma   90.00
#
_symmetry.space_group_name_H-M   'P 1'
#
loop_
_entity.id
_entity.type
_entity.pdbx_description
1 polymer ?
#
loop_
_entity_poly.entity_id
_entity_poly.type
_entity_poly.pdbx_seq_one_letter_code
_entity_poly.pdbx_strand_id
1 'polypeptide(L)' 'MLNNLLPDKYGRYVSLGVEIAVSMALPVVGGYLLDDYFGTSPWLVLTGIVLGMLNFGLMIARIAKKLNEEDDK' A
#
# COMPACT_ATOMS: atom_id res chain seq x y z
N MET A 1 4.91 3.72 23.03
CA MET A 1 6.31 3.24 23.07
C MET A 1 7.11 3.51 21.80
N LEU A 2 6.50 3.93 20.67
CA LEU A 2 7.23 4.22 19.41
C LEU A 2 7.92 5.60 19.35
N ASN A 3 7.53 6.56 20.21
CA ASN A 3 8.08 7.92 20.21
C ASN A 3 9.58 8.02 20.55
N ASN A 4 10.18 6.97 21.13
CA ASN A 4 11.60 6.98 21.51
C ASN A 4 12.53 6.37 20.44
N LEU A 5 11.95 5.76 19.39
CA LEU A 5 12.70 5.08 18.31
C LEU A 5 12.76 5.91 17.02
N LEU A 6 11.79 6.80 16.79
CA LEU A 6 11.69 7.62 15.59
C LEU A 6 11.48 9.07 16.01
N PRO A 7 12.46 9.96 15.77
CA PRO A 7 12.27 11.40 15.95
C PRO A 7 11.04 11.87 15.16
N ASP A 8 10.25 12.81 15.69
CA ASP A 8 8.99 13.29 15.07
C ASP A 8 9.15 13.69 13.60
N LYS A 9 10.36 14.13 13.22
CA LYS A 9 10.75 14.45 11.84
C LYS A 9 10.59 13.30 10.84
N TYR A 10 10.69 12.04 11.29
CA TYR A 10 10.63 10.85 10.44
C TYR A 10 9.26 10.17 10.40
N GLY A 11 8.32 10.60 11.25
CA GLY A 11 6.98 10.00 11.33
C GLY A 11 6.24 9.98 9.99
N ARG A 12 6.43 11.02 9.16
CA ARG A 12 5.83 11.10 7.82
C ARG A 12 6.34 10.00 6.87
N TYR A 13 7.64 9.70 6.88
CA TYR A 13 8.22 8.66 6.02
C TYR A 13 7.80 7.26 6.46
N VAL A 14 7.69 7.05 7.78
CA VAL A 14 7.20 5.78 8.33
C VAL A 14 5.73 5.58 8.00
N SER A 15 4.89 6.62 8.15
CA SER A 15 3.49 6.57 7.74
C SER A 15 3.34 6.22 6.26
N LEU A 16 4.17 6.82 5.39
CA LEU A 16 4.22 6.49 3.96
C LEU A 16 4.59 5.02 3.74
N GLY A 17 5.62 4.51 4.40
CA GLY A 17 6.02 3.11 4.31
C GLY A 17 4.91 2.15 4.73
N VAL A 18 4.19 2.46 5.81
CA VAL A 18 3.04 1.68 6.28
C VAL A 18 1.90 1.75 5.28
N GLU A 19 1.57 2.94 4.76
CA GLU A 19 0.52 3.11 3.76
C GLU A 19 0.80 2.29 2.49
N ILE A 20 2.05 2.30 2.02
CA ILE A 20 2.50 1.48 0.89
C ILE A 20 2.31 -0.01 1.21
N ALA A 21 2.85 -0.48 2.33
CA ALA A 21 2.78 -1.89 2.72
C ALA A 21 1.33 -2.37 2.86
N VAL A 22 0.48 -1.58 3.50
CA VAL A 22 -0.94 -1.88 3.68
C VAL A 22 -1.67 -1.88 2.34
N SER A 23 -1.44 -0.90 1.47
CA SER A 23 -2.10 -0.82 0.15
C SER A 23 -1.85 -2.05 -0.73
N MET A 24 -0.70 -2.72 -0.54
CA MET A 24 -0.34 -3.94 -1.25
C MET A 24 -0.81 -5.21 -0.52
N ALA A 25 -0.62 -5.29 0.79
CA ALA A 25 -0.92 -6.49 1.57
C ALA A 25 -2.42 -6.72 1.75
N LEU A 26 -3.20 -5.66 1.96
CA LEU A 26 -4.63 -5.73 2.28
C LEU A 26 -5.46 -6.42 1.18
N PRO A 27 -5.32 -6.09 -0.13
CA PRO A 27 -6.06 -6.82 -1.17
C PRO A 27 -5.61 -8.28 -1.34
N VAL A 28 -4.34 -8.61 -1.09
CA VAL A 28 -3.83 -9.99 -1.16
C VAL A 28 -4.37 -10.84 -0.01
N VAL A 29 -4.29 -10.33 1.22
CA VAL A 29 -4.83 -10.99 2.41
C VAL A 29 -6.35 -11.12 2.28
N GLY A 30 -7.03 -10.07 1.82
CA GLY A 30 -8.46 -10.11 1.54
C GLY A 30 -8.81 -11.18 0.51
N GLY A 31 -8.06 -11.27 -0.60
CA GLY A 31 -8.22 -12.32 -1.60
C GLY A 31 -8.06 -13.71 -1.03
N TYR A 32 -7.08 -13.92 -0.14
CA TYR A 32 -6.83 -15.20 0.52
C TYR A 32 -7.97 -15.62 1.43
N LEU A 33 -8.45 -14.71 2.28
CA LEU A 33 -9.57 -14.98 3.18
C LEU A 33 -10.86 -15.28 2.40
N LEU A 34 -11.09 -14.57 1.28
CA LEU A 34 -12.24 -14.84 0.42
C LEU A 34 -12.10 -16.17 -0.32
N ASP A 35 -10.90 -16.51 -0.80
CA ASP A 35 -10.64 -17.79 -1.45
C ASP A 35 -10.87 -18.98 -0.51
N ASP A 36 -10.49 -18.85 0.76
CA ASP A 36 -10.75 -19.86 1.80
C ASP A 36 -12.25 -19.99 2.10
N TYR A 37 -12.96 -18.85 2.20
CA TYR A 37 -14.38 -18.83 2.49
C TYR A 37 -15.26 -19.38 1.35
N PHE A 38 -14.94 -19.04 0.09
CA PHE A 38 -15.72 -19.46 -1.08
C PHE A 38 -15.21 -20.73 -1.77
N GLY A 39 -14.05 -21.24 -1.35
CA GLY A 39 -13.41 -22.38 -2.01
C GLY A 39 -12.89 -22.06 -3.42
N THR A 40 -12.60 -20.79 -3.70
CA THR A 40 -12.16 -20.30 -5.01
C THR A 40 -10.64 -20.21 -5.16
N SER A 41 -9.88 -20.75 -4.20
CA SER A 41 -8.42 -20.70 -4.22
C SER A 41 -7.83 -21.21 -5.55
N PRO A 42 -6.91 -20.46 -6.21
CA PRO A 42 -6.28 -19.21 -5.79
C PRO A 42 -6.78 -17.95 -6.54
N TRP A 43 -8.01 -17.95 -7.07
CA TRP A 43 -8.46 -16.91 -8.02
C TRP A 43 -8.60 -15.51 -7.40
N LEU A 44 -9.12 -15.40 -6.17
CA LEU A 44 -9.31 -14.11 -5.52
C LEU A 44 -7.99 -13.56 -4.98
N VAL A 45 -7.07 -14.43 -4.54
CA VAL A 45 -5.68 -14.04 -4.22
C VAL A 45 -4.99 -13.43 -5.44
N LEU A 46 -5.06 -14.10 -6.60
CA LEU A 46 -4.45 -13.61 -7.84
C LEU A 46 -5.04 -12.25 -8.24
N THR A 47 -6.35 -12.09 -8.13
CA THR A 47 -7.02 -10.80 -8.36
C THR A 47 -6.54 -9.74 -7.36
N GLY A 48 -6.40 -10.09 -6.08
CA GLY A 48 -5.87 -9.21 -5.04
C GLY A 48 -4.44 -8.75 -5.33
N ILE A 49 -3.58 -9.63 -5.86
CA ILE A 49 -2.21 -9.28 -6.27
C ILE A 49 -2.24 -8.25 -7.41
N VAL A 50 -3.03 -8.48 -8.46
CA VAL A 50 -3.14 -7.55 -9.59
C VAL A 50 -3.65 -6.18 -9.11
N LEU A 51 -4.66 -6.16 -8.24
CA LEU A 51 -5.17 -4.91 -7.64
C LEU A 51 -4.10 -4.21 -6.80
N GLY A 52 -3.32 -4.97 -6.02
CA GLY A 52 -2.19 -4.44 -5.25
C GLY A 52 -1.14 -3.77 -6.15
N MET A 53 -0.80 -4.40 -7.28
CA MET A 53 0.15 -3.84 -8.25
C MET A 53 -0.38 -2.56 -8.90
N LEU A 54 -1.66 -2.53 -9.28
CA LEU A 54 -2.29 -1.33 -9.86
C LEU A 54 -2.33 -0.18 -8.85
N ASN A 55 -2.73 -0.46 -7.60
CA ASN A 55 -2.75 0.54 -6.52
C ASN A 55 -1.35 1.11 -6.27
N PHE A 56 -0.33 0.25 -6.23
CA PHE A 56 1.04 0.68 -6.07
C PHE A 56 1.48 1.62 -7.21
N GLY A 57 1.22 1.25 -8.46
CA GLY A 57 1.53 2.09 -9.63
C GLY A 57 0.83 3.45 -9.58
N LEU A 58 -0.47 3.47 -9.27
CA LEU A 58 -1.25 4.72 -9.14
C LEU A 58 -0.75 5.61 -7.99
N MET A 59 -0.36 5.01 -6.87
CA MET A 59 0.19 5.74 -5.72
C MET A 59 1.54 6.39 -6.08
N ILE A 60 2.45 5.66 -6.71
CA ILE A 60 3.73 6.22 -7.16
C ILE A 60 3.50 7.36 -8.15
N ALA A 61 2.60 7.18 -9.13
CA ALA A 61 2.26 8.24 -10.08
C ALA A 61 1.73 9.51 -9.38
N ARG A 62 0.88 9.35 -8.35
CA ARG A 62 0.37 10.46 -7.54
C ARG A 62 1.49 11.15 -6.75
N ILE A 63 2.38 10.40 -6.11
CA ILE A 63 3.51 10.95 -5.35
C ILE A 63 4.44 11.72 -6.28
N ALA A 64 4.79 11.14 -7.44
CA ALA A 64 5.64 11.79 -8.43
C ALA A 64 5.04 13.10 -8.95
N LYS A 65 3.73 13.11 -9.27
CA LYS A 65 3.02 14.32 -9.70
C LYS A 65 3.01 15.40 -8.62
N LYS A 66 2.80 15.01 -7.36
CA LYS A 66 2.77 15.93 -6.22
C LYS A 66 4.14 16.58 -5.96
N LEU A 67 5.23 15.81 -6.09
CA LEU A 67 6.59 16.35 -5.97
C LEU A 67 6.88 17.37 -7.08
N ASN A 68 6.47 17.08 -8.32
CA ASN A 68 6.69 17.98 -9.45
C ASN A 68 5.90 19.31 -9.31
N GLU A 69 4.69 19.27 -8.73
CA GLU A 69 3.87 20.47 -8.47
C GLU A 69 4.36 21.30 -7.25
N GLU A 70 5.10 20.68 -6.32
CA GLU A 70 5.73 21.39 -5.19
C GLU A 70 7.04 22.09 -5.61
N ASP A 71 7.80 21.56 -6.59
CA ASP A 71 9.04 22.17 -7.08
C ASP A 71 8.80 23.39 -8.01
N ASP A 72 7.65 23.47 -8.69
CA ASP A 72 7.27 24.58 -9.58
C ASP A 72 6.70 25.82 -8.86
N LYS A 73 6.57 25.79 -7.52
CA LYS A 73 6.07 26.90 -6.68
C LYS A 73 7.17 27.56 -5.85
#